data_AF-A0A831K2D5-F1
#
_entry.id   AF-A0A831K2D5-F1
#
_cell.length_a   1.000
_cell.length_b   1.000
_cell.length_c   1.000
_cell.angle_alpha   90.00
_cell.angle_beta   90.00
_cell.angle_gamma   90.00
#
_symmetry.space_group_name_H-M   'P 1'
#
loop_
_entity.id
_entity.type
_entity.pdbx_description
1 polymer ?
#
loop_
_entity_poly.entity_id
_entity_poly.type
_entity_poly.pdbx_seq_one_letter_code
_entity_poly.pdbx_strand_id
1 'polypeptide(L)'
;MLTQTVLPFKLESTDETLTAHAALALLGEFARGIGLPRWVETAFERPGSAVGYQAWDYVQALILMLHGGGRSLEELRSLREDRGLLSLLKQPVVPSSDAVGDWLRRQGKGQGLSALDVQRQAGGRAPAACPRPIVTVFDHDGP
;
A
#
# COMPACT_ATOMS: atom_id res chain seq x y z
N MET A 1 33.96 24.88 -9.51
CA MET A 1 35.03 23.89 -9.21
C MET A 1 34.66 23.27 -7.87
N LEU A 2 34.33 21.97 -7.82
CA LEU A 2 33.98 21.29 -6.57
C LEU A 2 35.24 20.90 -5.81
N THR A 3 35.36 21.37 -4.57
CA THR A 3 36.50 21.11 -3.68
C THR A 3 36.46 19.67 -3.19
N GLN A 4 37.48 18.88 -3.50
CA GLN A 4 37.60 17.49 -3.05
C GLN A 4 37.94 17.47 -1.54
N THR A 5 37.12 16.75 -0.76
CA THR A 5 37.29 16.57 0.68
C THR A 5 38.03 15.27 0.99
N VAL A 6 38.03 14.81 2.25
CA VAL A 6 38.72 13.59 2.71
C VAL A 6 38.19 12.31 2.03
N LEU A 7 36.98 12.34 1.47
CA LEU A 7 36.38 11.20 0.77
C LEU A 7 36.93 11.06 -0.66
N PRO A 8 37.12 9.83 -1.18
CA PRO A 8 37.68 9.59 -2.51
C PRO A 8 36.70 9.86 -3.66
N PHE A 9 35.61 10.60 -3.42
CA PHE A 9 34.59 10.96 -4.41
C PHE A 9 34.09 12.39 -4.18
N LYS A 10 33.49 12.98 -5.22
CA LYS A 10 32.91 14.33 -5.18
C LYS A 10 31.44 14.25 -4.76
N LEU A 11 31.03 15.12 -3.86
CA LEU A 11 29.64 15.27 -3.44
C LEU A 11 29.03 16.46 -4.17
N GLU A 12 27.91 16.24 -4.84
CA GLU A 12 27.08 17.28 -5.45
C GLU A 12 25.67 17.21 -4.83
N SER A 13 25.01 18.35 -4.67
CA SER A 13 23.61 18.41 -4.23
C SER A 13 22.68 18.25 -5.42
N THR A 14 21.61 17.48 -5.25
CA THR A 14 20.51 17.39 -6.21
C THR A 14 19.20 17.73 -5.52
N ASP A 15 18.28 18.34 -6.28
CA ASP A 15 16.90 18.60 -5.86
C ASP A 15 15.95 17.44 -6.28
N GLU A 16 16.50 16.37 -6.85
CA GLU A 16 15.73 15.18 -7.22
C GLU A 16 15.08 14.52 -6.01
N THR A 17 13.80 14.18 -6.15
CA THR A 17 13.07 13.45 -5.10
C THR A 17 13.44 11.98 -5.16
N LEU A 18 14.14 11.51 -4.14
CA LEU A 18 14.51 10.10 -3.98
C LEU A 18 13.58 9.38 -3.01
N THR A 19 13.43 8.07 -3.20
CA THR A 19 12.74 7.18 -2.25
C THR A 19 13.62 5.99 -1.91
N ALA A 20 13.69 5.65 -0.62
CA ALA A 20 14.33 4.41 -0.17
C ALA A 20 13.39 3.19 -0.33
N HIS A 21 12.13 3.41 -0.69
CA HIS A 21 11.06 2.41 -0.72
C HIS A 21 10.67 2.00 -2.14
N ALA A 22 11.60 2.02 -3.10
CA ALA A 22 11.32 1.70 -4.50
C ALA A 22 10.65 0.31 -4.70
N ALA A 23 11.03 -0.69 -3.88
CA ALA A 23 10.39 -2.01 -3.91
C ALA A 23 8.91 -1.96 -3.49
N LEU A 24 8.54 -1.08 -2.56
CA LEU A 24 7.14 -0.88 -2.16
C LEU A 24 6.31 -0.24 -3.28
N ALA A 25 6.93 0.56 -4.16
CA ALA A 25 6.27 1.09 -5.34
C ALA A 25 5.83 -0.04 -6.27
N LEU A 26 6.73 -1.00 -6.54
CA LEU A 26 6.42 -2.19 -7.36
C LEU A 26 5.28 -3.00 -6.74
N LEU A 27 5.29 -3.21 -5.42
CA LEU A 27 4.22 -3.91 -4.72
C LEU A 27 2.88 -3.19 -4.85
N GLY A 28 2.87 -1.87 -4.68
CA GLY A 28 1.64 -1.07 -4.80
C GLY A 28 1.08 -1.08 -6.22
N GLU A 29 1.94 -0.98 -7.24
CA GLU A 29 1.54 -1.11 -8.65
C GLU A 29 1.05 -2.52 -8.98
N PHE A 30 1.72 -3.56 -8.47
CA PHE A 30 1.27 -4.94 -8.61
C PHE A 30 -0.13 -5.14 -8.03
N ALA A 31 -0.38 -4.64 -6.82
CA ALA A 31 -1.69 -4.72 -6.17
C ALA A 31 -2.79 -4.04 -7.00
N ARG A 32 -2.49 -2.89 -7.62
CA ARG A 32 -3.41 -2.25 -8.57
C ARG A 32 -3.61 -3.06 -9.83
N GLY A 33 -2.53 -3.60 -10.40
CA GLY A 33 -2.55 -4.41 -11.62
C GLY A 33 -3.44 -5.65 -11.50
N ILE A 34 -3.43 -6.32 -10.34
CA ILE A 34 -4.32 -7.48 -10.09
C ILE A 34 -5.77 -7.08 -9.75
N GLY A 35 -6.07 -5.77 -9.68
CA GLY A 35 -7.40 -5.27 -9.37
C GLY A 35 -7.78 -5.34 -7.88
N LEU A 36 -6.81 -5.46 -6.98
CA LEU A 36 -7.04 -5.52 -5.54
C LEU A 36 -7.83 -4.31 -4.99
N PRO A 37 -7.59 -3.05 -5.44
CA PRO A 37 -8.37 -1.91 -4.98
C PRO A 37 -9.88 -2.11 -5.17
N ARG A 38 -10.29 -2.59 -6.35
CA ARG A 38 -11.71 -2.80 -6.67
C ARG A 38 -12.34 -3.84 -5.76
N TRP A 39 -11.60 -4.90 -5.45
CA TRP A 39 -12.07 -5.96 -4.57
C TRP A 39 -12.24 -5.44 -3.14
N VAL A 40 -11.26 -4.69 -2.64
CA VAL A 40 -11.32 -4.04 -1.32
C VAL A 40 -12.52 -3.09 -1.23
N GLU A 41 -12.71 -2.21 -2.21
CA GLU A 41 -13.87 -1.29 -2.21
C GLU A 41 -15.23 -1.99 -2.29
N THR A 42 -15.28 -3.24 -2.76
CA THR A 42 -16.51 -4.03 -2.79
C THR A 42 -16.74 -4.77 -1.46
N ALA A 43 -15.66 -5.15 -0.79
CA ALA A 43 -15.70 -5.90 0.46
C ALA A 43 -16.01 -5.03 1.68
N PHE A 44 -15.64 -3.75 1.65
CA PHE A 44 -15.85 -2.81 2.74
C PHE A 44 -16.97 -1.81 2.43
N GLU A 45 -17.73 -1.46 3.47
CA GLU A 45 -18.75 -0.43 3.34
C GLU A 45 -18.12 0.92 2.97
N ARG A 46 -18.81 1.67 2.09
CA ARG A 46 -18.35 2.99 1.64
C ARG A 46 -18.20 3.93 2.84
N PRO A 47 -17.24 4.87 2.78
CA PRO A 47 -17.09 5.88 3.83
C PRO A 47 -18.42 6.62 4.04
N GLY A 48 -18.87 6.71 5.30
CA GLY A 48 -20.10 7.43 5.65
C GLY A 48 -20.04 8.95 5.44
N SER A 49 -18.91 9.49 4.99
CA SER A 49 -18.69 10.91 4.69
C SER A 49 -17.93 11.07 3.37
N ALA A 50 -18.35 12.06 2.57
CA ALA A 50 -17.78 12.39 1.26
C ALA A 50 -16.32 12.90 1.31
N VAL A 51 -15.78 13.16 2.50
CA VAL A 51 -14.42 13.72 2.73
C VAL A 51 -13.44 12.65 3.28
N GLY A 52 -13.92 11.41 3.48
CA GLY A 52 -13.12 10.32 4.04
C GLY A 52 -12.22 9.61 3.02
N TYR A 53 -11.19 8.94 3.53
CA TYR A 53 -10.38 7.98 2.77
C TYR A 53 -11.22 6.81 2.25
N GLN A 54 -10.85 6.28 1.10
CA GLN A 54 -11.42 5.05 0.56
C GLN A 54 -10.88 3.83 1.33
N ALA A 55 -11.58 2.69 1.27
CA ALA A 55 -11.15 1.48 1.97
C ALA A 55 -9.76 1.03 1.51
N TRP A 56 -9.48 1.18 0.22
CA TRP A 56 -8.19 0.88 -0.38
C TRP A 56 -7.06 1.76 0.15
N ASP A 57 -7.29 3.03 0.48
CA ASP A 57 -6.24 3.90 1.03
C ASP A 57 -5.72 3.37 2.37
N TYR A 58 -6.63 2.86 3.22
CA TYR A 58 -6.29 2.21 4.48
C TYR A 58 -5.56 0.88 4.27
N VAL A 59 -6.07 0.04 3.37
CA VAL A 59 -5.49 -1.29 3.10
C VAL A 59 -4.13 -1.17 2.44
N GLN A 60 -3.97 -0.28 1.47
CA GLN A 60 -2.70 -0.03 0.80
C GLN A 60 -1.65 0.46 1.81
N ALA A 61 -2.01 1.41 2.68
CA ALA A 61 -1.12 1.89 3.73
C ALA A 61 -0.62 0.75 4.64
N LEU A 62 -1.53 -0.15 5.06
CA LEU A 62 -1.18 -1.31 5.87
C LEU A 62 -0.30 -2.33 5.10
N ILE A 63 -0.61 -2.62 3.84
CA ILE A 63 0.17 -3.54 3.01
C ILE A 63 1.61 -3.02 2.86
N LEU A 64 1.77 -1.74 2.53
CA LEU A 64 3.07 -1.12 2.33
C LEU A 64 3.87 -1.07 3.64
N MET A 65 3.24 -0.71 4.76
CA MET A 65 3.87 -0.70 6.09
C MET A 65 4.36 -2.11 6.47
N LEU A 66 3.51 -3.13 6.35
CA LEU A 66 3.85 -4.50 6.73
C LEU A 66 4.94 -5.10 5.83
N HIS A 67 4.88 -4.86 4.52
CA HIS A 67 5.92 -5.32 3.59
C HIS A 67 7.22 -4.53 3.72
N GLY A 68 7.15 -3.28 4.17
CA GLY A 68 8.32 -2.49 4.57
C GLY A 68 8.99 -2.99 5.84
N GLY A 69 8.40 -3.97 6.54
CA GLY A 69 8.89 -4.52 7.80
C GLY A 69 8.37 -3.82 9.04
N GLY A 70 7.42 -2.90 8.87
CA GLY A 70 6.89 -2.06 9.94
C GLY A 70 6.04 -2.83 10.94
N ARG A 71 6.13 -2.40 12.20
CA ARG A 71 5.51 -3.11 13.35
C ARG A 71 4.54 -2.25 14.14
N SER A 72 4.45 -0.96 13.83
CA SER A 72 3.63 0.01 14.54
C SER A 72 2.98 0.97 13.54
N LEU A 73 1.75 1.42 13.84
CA LEU A 73 0.99 2.33 12.98
C LEU A 73 1.69 3.70 12.85
N GLU A 74 2.55 4.07 13.80
CA GLU A 74 3.35 5.28 13.76
C GLU A 74 4.29 5.32 12.55
N GLU A 75 4.71 4.17 12.01
CA GLU A 75 5.55 4.09 10.80
C GLU A 75 4.84 4.57 9.53
N LEU A 76 3.50 4.65 9.55
CA LEU A 76 2.74 5.29 8.47
C LEU A 76 3.11 6.76 8.29
N ARG A 77 3.67 7.41 9.31
CA ARG A 77 4.21 8.77 9.19
C ARG A 77 5.38 8.81 8.22
N SER A 78 6.33 7.89 8.33
CA SER A 78 7.49 7.80 7.43
C SER A 78 7.04 7.50 5.99
N LEU A 79 6.05 6.62 5.82
CA LEU A 79 5.45 6.34 4.51
C LEU A 79 4.78 7.57 3.90
N ARG A 80 4.10 8.37 4.72
CA ARG A 80 3.41 9.60 4.29
C ARG A 80 4.39 10.74 3.95
N GLU A 81 5.57 10.75 4.55
CA GLU A 81 6.62 11.73 4.28
C GLU A 81 7.45 11.38 3.03
N ASP A 82 7.42 10.13 2.57
CA ASP A 82 8.12 9.69 1.36
C ASP A 82 7.41 10.14 0.07
N ARG A 83 7.68 11.38 -0.33
CA ARG A 83 7.13 11.98 -1.56
C ARG A 83 7.50 11.21 -2.83
N GLY A 84 8.66 10.56 -2.86
CA GLY A 84 9.10 9.79 -4.02
C GLY A 84 8.22 8.58 -4.23
N LEU A 85 7.97 7.82 -3.16
CA LEU A 85 7.07 6.67 -3.19
C LEU A 85 5.63 7.06 -3.56
N LEU A 86 5.10 8.12 -2.94
CA LEU A 86 3.73 8.59 -3.21
C LEU A 86 3.55 9.05 -4.65
N SER A 87 4.58 9.68 -5.22
CA SER A 87 4.58 10.08 -6.63
C SER A 87 4.55 8.86 -7.56
N LEU A 88 5.38 7.85 -7.29
CA LEU A 88 5.39 6.60 -8.06
C LEU A 88 4.05 5.87 -8.00
N LEU A 89 3.45 5.82 -6.81
CA LEU A 89 2.16 5.19 -6.58
C LEU A 89 0.97 6.07 -7.03
N LYS A 90 1.19 7.27 -7.59
CA LYS A 90 0.11 8.22 -7.94
C LYS A 90 -0.93 8.39 -6.82
N GLN A 91 -0.46 8.29 -5.57
CA GLN A 91 -1.29 8.30 -4.39
C GLN A 91 -0.89 9.49 -3.52
N PRO A 92 -1.61 10.61 -3.61
CA PRO A 92 -1.18 11.83 -2.94
C PRO A 92 -1.44 11.81 -1.43
N VAL A 93 -2.26 10.88 -0.92
CA VAL A 93 -2.64 10.86 0.50
C VAL A 93 -2.52 9.46 1.09
N VAL A 94 -1.82 9.38 2.22
CA VAL A 94 -1.77 8.22 3.10
C VAL A 94 -2.52 8.56 4.39
N PRO A 95 -3.46 7.72 4.85
CA PRO A 95 -4.14 7.94 6.11
C PRO A 95 -3.16 8.08 7.29
N SER A 96 -3.48 8.95 8.24
CA SER A 96 -2.68 9.05 9.48
C SER A 96 -2.81 7.78 10.32
N SER A 97 -1.85 7.55 11.22
CA SER A 97 -1.90 6.45 12.21
C SER A 97 -3.23 6.43 12.97
N ASP A 98 -3.72 7.60 13.40
CA ASP A 98 -4.99 7.73 14.11
C ASP A 98 -6.18 7.36 13.22
N ALA A 99 -6.18 7.82 11.96
CA ALA A 99 -7.24 7.52 11.01
C ALA A 99 -7.29 6.02 10.68
N VAL A 100 -6.13 5.37 10.53
CA VAL A 100 -6.02 3.91 10.37
C VAL A 100 -6.52 3.20 11.63
N GLY A 101 -6.10 3.63 12.81
CA GLY A 101 -6.53 3.05 14.09
C GLY A 101 -8.04 3.14 14.30
N ASP A 102 -8.65 4.29 14.00
CA ASP A 102 -10.10 4.48 14.05
C ASP A 102 -10.82 3.63 13.02
N TRP A 103 -10.29 3.52 11.80
CA TRP A 103 -10.86 2.65 10.77
C TRP A 103 -10.83 1.19 11.19
N LEU A 104 -9.70 0.68 11.70
CA LEU A 104 -9.59 -0.68 12.24
C LEU A 104 -10.58 -0.94 13.39
N ARG A 105 -10.73 0.01 14.32
CA ARG A 105 -11.74 -0.08 15.39
C ARG A 105 -13.16 -0.17 14.82
N ARG A 106 -13.49 0.58 13.76
CA ARG A 106 -14.81 0.48 13.10
C ARG A 106 -15.02 -0.87 12.44
N GLN A 107 -14.02 -1.40 11.73
CA GLN A 107 -14.11 -2.75 11.14
C GLN A 107 -14.24 -3.84 12.22
N GLY A 108 -13.59 -3.64 13.36
CA GLY A 108 -13.62 -4.55 14.51
C GLY A 108 -14.90 -4.52 15.35
N LYS A 109 -15.84 -3.58 15.12
CA LYS A 109 -17.14 -3.52 15.83
C LYS A 109 -18.12 -4.62 15.40
N GLY A 110 -17.78 -5.44 14.40
CA GLY A 110 -18.41 -6.73 14.13
C GLY A 110 -17.95 -7.83 15.11
N GLN A 111 -18.16 -9.11 14.79
CA GLN A 111 -17.70 -10.22 15.64
C GLN A 111 -16.16 -10.35 15.74
N GLY A 112 -15.37 -9.44 15.17
CA GLY A 112 -13.91 -9.45 15.28
C GLY A 112 -13.27 -10.76 14.77
N LEU A 113 -12.29 -11.29 15.50
CA LEU A 113 -11.61 -12.56 15.19
C LEU A 113 -12.57 -13.76 15.13
N SER A 114 -13.69 -13.72 15.87
CA SER A 114 -14.73 -14.76 15.85
C SER A 114 -15.37 -14.94 14.46
N ALA A 115 -15.39 -13.89 13.63
CA ALA A 115 -15.86 -14.00 12.25
C ALA A 115 -14.88 -14.79 11.35
N LEU A 116 -13.58 -14.77 11.66
CA LEU A 116 -12.57 -15.52 10.92
C LEU A 116 -12.65 -17.03 11.22
N ASP A 117 -13.08 -17.42 12.42
CA ASP A 117 -13.35 -18.82 12.76
C ASP A 117 -14.52 -19.39 11.97
N VAL A 118 -15.55 -18.58 11.70
CA VAL A 118 -16.69 -18.95 10.82
C VAL A 118 -16.23 -19.08 9.37
N GLN A 119 -15.38 -18.17 8.88
CA GLN A 119 -14.84 -18.23 7.52
C GLN A 119 -13.93 -19.46 7.30
N ARG A 120 -13.18 -19.87 8.33
CA ARG A 120 -12.36 -21.10 8.30
C ARG A 120 -13.21 -22.35 8.11
N GLN A 121 -14.43 -22.38 8.65
CA GLN A 121 -15.39 -23.46 8.45
C GLN A 121 -16.14 -23.36 7.11
N ALA A 122 -16.25 -22.15 6.54
CA ALA A 122 -16.91 -21.89 5.25
C ALA A 122 -15.99 -21.99 4.02
N GLY A 123 -14.72 -22.39 4.20
CA GLY A 123 -13.66 -22.44 3.17
C GLY A 123 -13.86 -23.40 1.97
N GLY A 124 -15.09 -23.81 1.67
CA GLY A 124 -15.42 -24.70 0.56
C GLY A 124 -16.02 -24.05 -0.68
N ARG A 125 -16.28 -22.72 -0.72
CA ARG A 125 -16.91 -22.10 -1.90
C ARG A 125 -16.35 -20.74 -2.24
N ALA A 126 -15.39 -20.72 -3.16
CA ALA A 126 -15.01 -19.51 -3.87
C ALA A 126 -16.19 -19.00 -4.72
N PRO A 127 -16.50 -17.69 -4.73
CA PRO A 127 -17.50 -17.13 -5.63
C PRO A 127 -17.03 -17.22 -7.09
N ALA A 128 -17.87 -17.82 -7.94
CA ALA A 128 -17.59 -18.24 -9.31
C ALA A 128 -17.41 -17.10 -10.35
N ALA A 129 -17.07 -15.89 -9.93
CA ALA A 129 -17.08 -14.69 -10.79
C ALA A 129 -15.72 -13.98 -10.84
N CYS A 130 -14.62 -14.74 -10.94
CA CYS A 130 -13.31 -14.19 -11.26
C CYS A 130 -13.12 -14.20 -12.79
N PRO A 131 -13.13 -13.06 -13.49
CA PRO A 131 -12.48 -12.99 -14.79
C PRO A 131 -10.99 -13.25 -14.55
N ARG A 132 -10.47 -14.28 -15.23
CA ARG A 132 -9.06 -14.72 -15.11
C ARG A 132 -8.13 -13.50 -15.22
N PRO A 133 -7.19 -13.30 -14.29
CA PRO A 133 -6.15 -12.31 -14.52
C PRO A 133 -5.40 -12.74 -15.78
N ILE A 134 -5.39 -11.86 -16.80
CA ILE A 134 -4.45 -11.98 -17.91
C ILE A 134 -3.08 -11.72 -17.27
N VAL A 135 -2.39 -12.80 -16.91
CA VAL A 135 -0.96 -12.76 -16.62
C VAL A 135 -0.31 -12.46 -17.97
N THR A 136 -0.13 -11.19 -18.29
CA THR A 136 0.83 -10.80 -19.32
C THR A 136 2.20 -11.05 -18.70
N VAL A 137 2.79 -12.19 -19.04
CA VAL A 137 4.21 -12.44 -18.83
C VAL A 137 4.93 -11.33 -19.58
N PHE A 138 5.66 -10.48 -18.86
CA PHE A 138 6.63 -9.58 -19.47
C PHE A 138 7.80 -10.46 -19.91
N ASP A 139 7.75 -10.97 -21.14
CA ASP A 139 8.94 -11.44 -21.83
C ASP A 139 9.82 -10.23 -22.11
N HIS A 140 10.99 -10.20 -21.46
CA HIS A 140 12.04 -9.26 -21.76
C HIS A 140 13.01 -9.96 -22.72
N ASP A 141 12.75 -9.83 -24.02
CA ASP A 141 13.78 -10.10 -25.03
C ASP A 141 14.81 -8.97 -24.96
N GLY A 142 15.95 -9.28 -24.35
CA GLY A 142 17.17 -8.48 -24.44
C GLY A 142 17.93 -8.79 -25.75
N PRO A 143 18.75 -7.85 -26.24
CA PRO A 143 19.52 -7.99 -27.48
C PRO A 143 20.62 -9.05 -27.42
#